data_AF-A0A1W1ZGW8-F1
#
_entry.id   AF-A0A1W1ZGW8-F1
#
_cell.length_a   1.000
_cell.length_b   1.000
_cell.length_c   1.000
_cell.angle_alpha   90.00
_cell.angle_beta   90.00
_cell.angle_gamma   90.00
#
_symmetry.space_group_name_H-M   'P 1'
#
loop_
_entity.id
_entity.type
_entity.pdbx_description
1 polymer ?
#
loop_
_entity_poly.entity_id
_entity_poly.type
_entity_poly.pdbx_seq_one_letter_code
_entity_poly.pdbx_strand_id
1 'polypeptide(L)' 'MASRKTKEERLALIEQKIGFHKSRIDKLEDQKKALLAPRLKKKTKAETLNEIAKAAKASGKSLDEVLDMLKVKE' A
#
# COMPACT_ATOMS: atom_id res chain seq x y z
N MET A 1 0.74 40.91 24.96
CA MET A 1 0.44 41.39 23.60
C MET A 1 0.64 40.22 22.65
N ALA A 2 -0.38 39.79 21.91
CA ALA A 2 -0.22 38.71 20.94
C ALA A 2 0.66 39.20 19.78
N SER A 3 1.88 38.65 19.66
CA SER A 3 2.75 38.93 18.52
C SER A 3 2.03 38.56 17.24
N ARG A 4 1.90 39.53 16.34
CA ARG A 4 1.22 39.34 15.06
C ARG A 4 2.14 38.48 14.20
N LYS A 5 1.74 37.23 13.93
CA LYS A 5 2.56 36.29 13.13
C LYS A 5 3.09 36.93 11.86
N THR A 6 4.38 36.73 11.58
CA THR A 6 5.05 37.25 10.39
C THR A 6 4.44 36.65 9.12
N LYS A 7 4.75 37.24 7.96
CA LYS A 7 4.26 36.69 6.67
C LYS A 7 4.77 35.27 6.44
N GLU A 8 6.01 35.00 6.82
CA GLU A 8 6.67 33.69 6.69
C GLU A 8 6.00 32.63 7.57
N GLU A 9 5.71 32.95 8.83
CA GLU A 9 5.00 32.04 9.73
C GLU A 9 3.59 31.69 9.25
N ARG A 10 2.91 32.66 8.62
CA ARG A 10 1.59 32.43 8.01
C ARG A 10 1.70 31.55 6.78
N LEU A 11 2.73 31.73 5.96
CA LEU A 11 3.00 30.91 4.77
C LEU A 11 3.27 29.45 5.18
N ALA A 12 4.16 29.23 6.15
CA ALA A 12 4.47 27.90 6.67
C ALA A 12 3.23 27.18 7.22
N LEU A 13 2.33 27.90 7.90
CA LEU A 13 1.06 27.33 8.37
C LEU A 13 0.12 26.95 7.22
N ILE A 14 0.10 27.74 6.14
CA ILE A 14 -0.70 27.42 4.96
C ILE A 14 -0.13 26.19 4.25
N GLU A 15 1.18 26.12 4.08
CA GLU A 15 1.86 24.96 3.48
C GLU A 15 1.62 23.68 4.30
N GLN A 16 1.71 23.77 5.63
CA GLN A 16 1.41 22.64 6.52
C GLN A 16 -0.04 22.16 6.35
N LYS A 17 -1.01 23.09 6.26
CA LYS A 17 -2.41 22.74 6.01
C LYS A 17 -2.60 22.10 4.64
N ILE A 18 -1.96 22.65 3.60
CA ILE A 18 -2.01 22.09 2.25
C ILE A 18 -1.45 20.66 2.26
N GLY A 19 -0.29 20.43 2.90
CA GLY A 19 0.31 19.10 3.01
C GLY A 19 -0.58 18.10 3.72
N PHE A 20 -1.19 18.51 4.84
CA PHE A 20 -2.16 17.68 5.57
C PHE A 20 -3.35 17.29 4.69
N HIS A 21 -3.96 18.24 3.99
CA HIS A 21 -5.13 17.97 3.15
C HIS A 21 -4.78 17.14 1.91
N LYS A 22 -3.61 17.34 1.29
CA LYS A 22 -3.13 16.49 0.19
C LYS A 22 -3.03 15.03 0.61
N SER A 23 -2.39 14.75 1.76
CA SER A 23 -2.27 13.39 2.27
C SER A 23 -3.63 12.71 2.54
N ARG A 24 -4.66 13.51 2.86
CA ARG A 24 -6.01 13.01 3.09
C ARG A 24 -6.74 12.74 1.77
N ILE A 25 -6.53 13.58 0.77
CA ILE A 25 -7.03 13.37 -0.60
C ILE A 25 -6.44 12.07 -1.16
N ASP A 26 -5.13 11.86 -1.06
CA ASP A 26 -4.47 10.64 -1.57
C ASP A 26 -5.09 9.38 -0.96
N LYS A 27 -5.33 9.38 0.36
CA LYS A 27 -6.02 8.27 1.05
C LYS A 27 -7.44 8.03 0.54
N LEU A 28 -8.20 9.10 0.26
CA LEU A 28 -9.55 8.98 -0.29
C LEU A 28 -9.53 8.47 -1.73
N GLU A 29 -8.54 8.87 -2.53
CA GLU A 29 -8.35 8.35 -3.88
C GLU A 29 -7.99 6.86 -3.87
N ASP A 30 -7.13 6.42 -2.96
CA ASP A 30 -6.82 5.00 -2.77
C ASP A 30 -8.06 4.19 -2.35
N GLN A 31 -8.88 4.75 -1.45
CA GLN A 31 -10.16 4.13 -1.08
C GLN A 31 -11.12 4.06 -2.25
N LYS A 32 -11.22 5.12 -3.07
CA LYS A 32 -12.02 5.14 -4.30
C LYS A 32 -11.54 4.08 -5.29
N LYS A 33 -10.23 3.96 -5.51
CA LYS A 33 -9.63 2.93 -6.35
C LYS A 33 -9.94 1.53 -5.81
N ALA A 34 -9.83 1.31 -4.51
CA ALA A 34 -10.16 0.03 -3.88
C ALA A 34 -11.64 -0.34 -3.99
N LEU A 35 -12.55 0.64 -3.91
CA LEU A 35 -13.99 0.43 -4.10
C LEU A 35 -14.35 0.09 -5.55
N LEU A 36 -13.70 0.75 -6.51
CA LEU A 36 -13.90 0.52 -7.94
C LEU A 36 -13.14 -0.70 -8.45
N ALA A 37 -12.13 -1.18 -7.70
CA ALA A 37 -11.40 -2.37 -8.06
C ALA A 37 -12.36 -3.57 -8.11
N PRO A 38 -12.33 -4.37 -9.18
CA PRO A 38 -13.12 -5.58 -9.23
C PRO A 38 -12.78 -6.45 -8.03
N ARG A 39 -13.80 -6.96 -7.32
CA ARG A 39 -13.60 -7.88 -6.19
C ARG A 39 -12.78 -9.07 -6.70
N LEU A 40 -11.51 -9.12 -6.32
CA LEU A 40 -10.67 -10.28 -6.59
C LEU A 40 -11.37 -11.49 -5.98
N LYS A 41 -11.72 -12.47 -6.81
CA LYS A 41 -12.22 -13.75 -6.32
C LYS A 41 -11.19 -14.27 -5.33
N LYS A 42 -11.64 -14.67 -4.13
CA LYS A 42 -10.77 -15.36 -3.20
C LYS A 42 -10.29 -16.62 -3.91
N LYS A 43 -8.99 -16.66 -4.21
CA LYS A 43 -8.37 -17.83 -4.83
C LYS A 43 -8.54 -19.01 -3.89
N THR A 44 -8.89 -20.14 -4.45
CA THR A 44 -8.92 -21.40 -3.71
C THR A 44 -7.49 -21.79 -3.30
N LYS A 45 -7.34 -22.66 -2.29
CA LYS A 45 -6.03 -23.20 -1.87
C LYS A 45 -5.27 -23.84 -3.05
N ALA A 46 -5.99 -24.50 -3.95
CA ALA A 46 -5.41 -25.13 -5.14
C ALA A 46 -4.87 -24.10 -6.15
N GLU A 47 -5.59 -23.00 -6.38
CA GLU A 47 -5.14 -21.93 -7.28
C GLU A 47 -3.91 -21.19 -6.72
N THR A 48 -3.87 -20.97 -5.41
CA THR A 48 -2.70 -20.36 -4.75
C THR A 48 -1.47 -21.26 -4.83
N LEU A 49 -1.63 -22.57 -4.58
CA LEU A 49 -0.53 -23.53 -4.75
C LEU A 49 -0.02 -23.61 -6.19
N ASN A 50 -0.92 -23.54 -7.19
CA ASN A 50 -0.53 -23.51 -8.60
C ASN A 50 0.26 -22.25 -8.97
N GLU A 51 -0.08 -21.09 -8.41
CA GLU A 51 0.69 -19.86 -8.62
C GLU A 51 2.06 -19.92 -7.95
N ILE A 52 2.13 -20.46 -6.73
CA ILE A 52 3.40 -20.68 -6.02
C ILE A 52 4.29 -21.64 -6.84
N ALA A 53 3.72 -22.72 -7.37
CA ALA A 53 4.45 -23.66 -8.22
C ALA A 53 4.94 -23.03 -9.53
N LYS A 54 4.14 -22.16 -10.15
CA LYS A 54 4.56 -21.40 -11.34
C LYS A 54 5.67 -20.40 -11.02
N ALA A 55 5.57 -19.68 -9.90
CA ALA A 55 6.59 -18.75 -9.45
C ALA A 55 7.91 -19.47 -9.10
N ALA A 56 7.83 -20.62 -8.42
CA ALA A 56 8.97 -21.48 -8.12
C ALA A 56 9.70 -21.90 -9.40
N LYS A 57 8.96 -22.46 -10.38
CA LYS A 57 9.49 -22.84 -11.70
C LYS A 57 10.12 -21.66 -12.45
N ALA A 58 9.47 -20.48 -12.44
CA ALA A 58 10.00 -19.29 -13.10
C ALA A 58 11.29 -18.77 -12.44
N SER A 59 11.41 -18.93 -11.12
CA SER A 59 12.60 -18.54 -10.35
C SER A 59 13.72 -19.58 -10.32
N GLY A 60 13.50 -20.76 -10.93
CA GLY A 60 14.44 -21.88 -10.90
C GLY A 60 14.60 -22.52 -9.50
N LYS A 61 13.72 -22.20 -8.56
CA LYS A 61 13.73 -22.72 -7.19
C LYS A 61 12.80 -23.92 -7.05
N SER A 62 13.11 -24.81 -6.13
CA SER A 62 12.22 -25.93 -5.82
C SER A 62 10.96 -25.43 -5.09
N LEU A 63 9.86 -26.17 -5.19
CA LEU A 63 8.62 -25.82 -4.51
C LEU A 63 8.82 -25.75 -2.99
N ASP A 64 9.64 -26.65 -2.45
CA ASP A 64 9.95 -26.74 -1.01
C ASP A 64 10.72 -25.51 -0.53
N GLU A 65 11.69 -25.02 -1.29
CA GLU A 65 12.42 -23.77 -0.97
C GLU A 65 11.48 -22.55 -0.92
N VAL A 66 10.49 -22.50 -1.80
CA VAL A 66 9.52 -21.40 -1.82
C VAL A 66 8.53 -21.50 -0.66
N LEU A 67 8.11 -22.72 -0.30
CA LEU A 67 7.25 -22.96 0.85
C LEU A 67 7.97 -22.63 2.16
N ASP A 68 9.25 -22.94 2.28
CA ASP A 68 10.04 -22.62 3.47
C ASP A 68 10.26 -21.10 3.60
N MET A 69 10.52 -20.38 2.50
CA MET A 69 10.56 -18.91 2.54
C MET A 69 9.22 -18.27 2.94
N LEU A 70 8.09 -18.91 2.64
CA LEU A 70 6.75 -18.41 3.02
C LEU A 70 6.43 -18.69 4.50
N LYS A 71 6.91 -19.80 5.06
CA LYS A 71 6.73 -20.15 6.48
C LYS A 71 7.53 -19.26 7.44
N VAL A 72 8.59 -18.61 6.97
CA VAL A 72 9.42 -17.69 7.78
C VAL A 72 8.72 -16.33 8.05
N LYS A 73 7.54 -16.10 7.46
CA LYS A 73 6.81 -14.83 7.57
C LYS A 73 5.62 -14.82 8.55
N GLU A 74 5.55 -15.80 9.46
CA GLU A 74 4.66 -15.75 10.63
C GLU A 74 5.33 -15.09 11.84
#